data_AF-A0AB39PDT0-F1
#
_entry.id   AF-A0AB39PDT0-F1
#
_cell.length_a   1.000
_cell.length_b   1.000
_cell.length_c   1.000
_cell.angle_alpha   90.00
_cell.angle_beta   90.00
_cell.angle_gamma   90.00
#
_symmetry.space_group_name_H-M   'P 1'
#
loop_
_entity.id
_entity.type
_entity.pdbx_description
1 polymer ?
#
loop_
_entity_poly.entity_id
_entity_poly.type
_entity_poly.pdbx_seq_one_letter_code
_entity_poly.pdbx_strand_id
1 'polypeptide(L)'
;MGWDQQAREPLRSRLNWANAELNTAAAVCAAQLPVAAAVWWVGTFDDDGHGVTYSGFFAVGLLCMLVLGPPVLAVLGLLHTIVHTMPAATLARLATRRVRGPEWAWHLAFVGVLGTVWGLVVAALGGWSLSTTAALFVLLGALPAFAVRYVRRWRQIMGRDPGGCGLWFWSGLASFGLGTLVVGGGLIGLAVGLIEEYEPPKLSEVRLDGVWRGDHGAVLRLYGDGRAELKAVPYVADTDDWSADVTPCGGTGSWSPGKDHDSKRDTVVVSVDRCGDGVPWTLSGTAADPELFALFGDPDGGDVRVLERD
;
A
#
# COMPACT_ATOMS: atom_id res chain seq x y z
N MET A 1 -62.80 -24.82 -21.16
CA MET A 1 -62.03 -24.09 -22.19
C MET A 1 -62.05 -22.62 -21.81
N GLY A 2 -60.88 -21.98 -21.71
CA GLY A 2 -60.76 -20.58 -21.27
C GLY A 2 -59.47 -20.28 -20.51
N TRP A 3 -58.35 -20.81 -21.00
CA TRP A 3 -57.01 -20.32 -20.67
C TRP A 3 -56.57 -19.40 -21.82
N ASP A 4 -55.69 -18.45 -21.53
CA ASP A 4 -55.05 -17.50 -22.46
C ASP A 4 -55.63 -16.08 -22.52
N GLN A 5 -55.56 -15.37 -21.39
CA GLN A 5 -55.15 -13.96 -21.40
C GLN A 5 -54.23 -13.66 -20.20
N GLN A 6 -53.07 -14.31 -20.15
CA GLN A 6 -51.94 -13.73 -19.41
C GLN A 6 -51.19 -12.79 -20.35
N ALA A 7 -51.56 -11.51 -20.27
CA ALA A 7 -50.79 -10.43 -20.86
C ALA A 7 -49.33 -10.56 -20.42
N ARG A 8 -48.43 -10.81 -21.38
CA ARG A 8 -46.99 -10.66 -21.17
C ARG A 8 -46.71 -9.18 -20.98
N GLU A 9 -46.75 -8.70 -19.74
CA GLU A 9 -46.13 -7.43 -19.42
C GLU A 9 -44.66 -7.50 -19.83
N PRO A 10 -44.16 -6.54 -20.63
CA PRO A 10 -42.73 -6.45 -20.89
C PRO A 10 -42.08 -6.17 -19.54
N LEU A 11 -41.31 -7.15 -19.05
CA LEU A 11 -40.42 -7.01 -17.90
C LEU A 11 -39.54 -5.78 -18.11
N ARG A 12 -40.00 -4.63 -17.62
CA ARG A 12 -39.13 -3.50 -17.27
C ARG A 12 -38.30 -4.00 -16.10
N SER A 13 -37.26 -4.78 -16.40
CA SER A 13 -36.28 -5.23 -15.43
C SER A 13 -35.65 -3.96 -14.86
N ARG A 14 -36.12 -3.52 -13.69
CA ARG A 14 -35.46 -2.43 -12.96
C ARG A 14 -34.00 -2.85 -12.80
N LEU A 15 -33.08 -1.91 -13.02
CA LEU A 15 -31.63 -2.07 -12.77
C LEU A 15 -31.34 -2.14 -11.27
N ASN A 16 -32.24 -2.75 -10.50
CA ASN A 16 -32.12 -2.89 -9.06
C ASN A 16 -31.32 -4.16 -8.81
N TRP A 17 -30.23 -4.01 -8.07
CA TRP A 17 -29.45 -5.13 -7.60
C TRP A 17 -30.26 -5.91 -6.56
N ALA A 18 -30.41 -7.22 -6.75
CA ALA A 18 -31.01 -8.04 -5.73
C ALA A 18 -30.09 -8.06 -4.49
N ASN A 19 -30.66 -7.97 -3.29
CA ASN A 19 -29.90 -7.96 -2.03
C ASN A 19 -28.93 -9.15 -1.92
N ALA A 20 -29.32 -10.32 -2.43
CA ALA A 20 -28.48 -11.51 -2.47
C ALA A 20 -27.25 -11.34 -3.38
N GLU A 21 -27.39 -10.68 -4.54
CA GLU A 21 -26.26 -10.41 -5.44
C GLU A 21 -25.29 -9.39 -4.83
N LEU A 22 -25.85 -8.33 -4.22
CA LEU A 22 -25.06 -7.31 -3.54
C LEU A 22 -24.28 -7.92 -2.36
N ASN A 23 -24.93 -8.73 -1.54
CA ASN A 23 -24.29 -9.40 -0.40
C ASN A 23 -23.20 -10.38 -0.87
N THR A 24 -23.41 -11.11 -1.96
CA THR A 24 -22.39 -11.99 -2.52
C THR A 24 -21.18 -11.22 -3.05
N ALA A 25 -21.41 -10.14 -3.79
CA ALA A 25 -20.31 -9.32 -4.26
C ALA A 25 -19.55 -8.67 -3.10
N ALA A 26 -20.25 -8.17 -2.07
CA ALA A 26 -19.64 -7.56 -0.89
C ALA A 26 -18.77 -8.54 -0.10
N ALA A 27 -19.27 -9.75 0.17
CA ALA A 27 -18.51 -10.78 0.89
C ALA A 27 -17.23 -11.17 0.15
N VAL A 28 -17.31 -11.35 -1.17
CA VAL A 28 -16.16 -11.69 -2.02
C VAL A 28 -15.18 -10.53 -2.13
N CYS A 29 -15.67 -9.29 -2.27
CA CYS A 29 -14.81 -8.11 -2.30
C CYS A 29 -14.10 -7.90 -0.97
N ALA A 30 -14.77 -8.18 0.17
CA ALA A 30 -14.15 -8.10 1.49
C ALA A 30 -13.05 -9.16 1.66
N ALA A 31 -13.28 -10.39 1.18
CA ALA A 31 -12.36 -11.52 1.37
C ALA A 31 -10.99 -11.36 0.69
N GLN A 32 -10.89 -10.59 -0.39
CA GLN A 32 -9.58 -10.35 -1.03
C GLN A 32 -8.74 -9.27 -0.34
N LEU A 33 -9.33 -8.39 0.46
CA LEU A 33 -8.63 -7.24 1.02
C LEU A 33 -7.52 -7.64 2.01
N PRO A 34 -7.70 -8.62 2.92
CA PRO A 34 -6.60 -9.10 3.77
C PRO A 34 -5.46 -9.71 2.97
N VAL A 35 -5.77 -10.36 1.84
CA VAL A 35 -4.77 -10.95 0.95
C VAL A 35 -3.99 -9.86 0.24
N ALA A 36 -4.67 -8.82 -0.27
CA ALA A 36 -4.02 -7.66 -0.85
C ALA A 36 -3.11 -6.94 0.17
N ALA A 37 -3.58 -6.80 1.42
CA ALA A 37 -2.77 -6.25 2.51
C ALA A 37 -1.55 -7.13 2.83
N ALA A 38 -1.70 -8.46 2.82
CA ALA A 38 -0.59 -9.39 3.02
C ALA A 38 0.43 -9.32 1.87
N VAL A 39 -0.02 -9.23 0.61
CA VAL A 39 0.87 -9.04 -0.54
C VAL A 39 1.63 -7.72 -0.42
N TRP A 40 0.93 -6.63 -0.07
CA TRP A 40 1.55 -5.33 0.15
C TRP A 40 2.60 -5.39 1.27
N TRP A 41 2.27 -6.01 2.42
CA TRP A 41 3.20 -6.19 3.54
C TRP A 41 4.42 -7.04 3.19
N VAL A 42 4.26 -8.13 2.42
CA VAL A 42 5.43 -8.88 1.92
C VAL A 42 6.30 -8.00 1.01
N GLY A 43 5.67 -7.11 0.23
CA GLY A 43 6.38 -6.15 -0.61
C GLY A 43 7.15 -5.09 0.15
N THR A 44 6.83 -4.81 1.42
CA THR A 44 7.59 -3.83 2.23
C THR A 44 8.92 -4.39 2.75
N PHE A 45 9.24 -5.67 2.54
CA PHE A 45 10.52 -6.23 2.99
C PHE A 45 11.73 -5.72 2.20
N ASP A 46 11.52 -5.28 0.97
CA ASP A 46 12.55 -4.71 0.09
C ASP A 46 12.58 -3.17 0.15
N ASP A 47 11.73 -2.56 1.00
CA ASP A 47 11.59 -1.11 1.11
C ASP A 47 12.27 -0.59 2.40
N ASP A 48 12.87 0.60 2.33
CA ASP A 48 13.47 1.22 3.51
C ASP A 48 12.43 2.04 4.27
N GLY A 49 11.95 1.49 5.38
CA GLY A 49 11.07 2.21 6.31
C GLY A 49 11.74 3.37 7.07
N HIS A 50 12.99 3.72 6.76
CA HIS A 50 13.73 4.84 7.37
C HIS A 50 13.75 4.77 8.91
N GLY A 51 13.83 3.55 9.45
CA GLY A 51 13.83 3.31 10.89
C GLY A 51 12.49 3.57 11.61
N VAL A 52 11.45 4.03 10.91
CA VAL A 52 10.10 4.23 11.45
C VAL A 52 9.46 2.86 11.66
N THR A 53 9.86 2.19 12.73
CA THR A 53 9.32 0.90 13.14
C THR A 53 8.27 1.12 14.21
N TYR A 54 7.03 0.71 13.90
CA TYR A 54 5.88 0.76 14.80
C TYR A 54 6.08 -0.12 16.05
N SER A 55 6.85 0.36 17.03
CA SER A 55 7.35 -0.48 18.13
C SER A 55 6.62 -0.31 19.47
N GLY A 56 5.84 0.76 19.67
CA GLY A 56 5.18 1.01 20.97
C GLY A 56 3.80 0.36 21.21
N PHE A 57 2.96 0.27 20.18
CA PHE A 57 1.53 -0.07 20.34
C PHE A 57 1.09 -1.37 19.68
N PHE A 58 2.02 -2.25 19.31
CA PHE A 58 1.73 -3.43 18.50
C PHE A 58 0.58 -4.30 19.06
N ALA A 59 0.53 -4.52 20.38
CA ALA A 59 -0.53 -5.32 21.00
C ALA A 59 -1.91 -4.65 20.95
N VAL A 60 -1.98 -3.32 21.17
CA VAL A 60 -3.23 -2.55 21.07
C VAL A 60 -3.67 -2.43 19.62
N GLY A 61 -2.75 -2.16 18.70
CA GLY A 61 -2.99 -2.14 17.26
C GLY A 61 -3.51 -3.47 16.73
N LEU A 62 -2.93 -4.59 17.18
CA LEU A 62 -3.36 -5.93 16.81
C LEU A 62 -4.75 -6.27 17.38
N LEU A 63 -5.04 -5.86 18.62
CA LEU A 63 -6.38 -5.98 19.20
C LEU A 63 -7.41 -5.14 18.42
N CYS A 64 -7.07 -3.89 18.07
CA CYS A 64 -7.91 -3.04 17.23
C CYS A 64 -8.16 -3.66 15.87
N MET A 65 -7.14 -4.23 15.22
CA MET A 65 -7.29 -4.95 13.96
C MET A 65 -8.16 -6.21 14.09
N LEU A 66 -8.07 -6.95 15.19
CA LEU A 66 -8.90 -8.14 15.42
C LEU A 66 -10.37 -7.78 15.62
N VAL A 67 -10.65 -6.71 16.37
CA VAL A 67 -12.01 -6.29 16.73
C VAL A 67 -12.66 -5.46 15.60
N LEU A 68 -11.93 -4.49 15.06
CA LEU A 68 -12.43 -3.54 14.06
C LEU A 68 -12.14 -3.99 12.61
N GLY A 69 -11.21 -4.90 12.40
CA GLY A 69 -10.88 -5.41 11.07
C GLY A 69 -12.09 -6.02 10.36
N PRO A 70 -12.80 -7.00 10.93
CA PRO A 70 -13.96 -7.60 10.27
C PRO A 70 -15.04 -6.59 9.83
N PRO A 71 -15.52 -5.64 10.67
CA PRO A 71 -16.50 -4.66 10.22
C PRO A 71 -15.91 -3.68 9.19
N VAL A 72 -14.66 -3.25 9.33
CA VAL A 72 -13.99 -2.38 8.34
C VAL A 72 -13.90 -3.09 6.99
N LEU A 73 -13.47 -4.35 6.96
CA LEU A 73 -13.40 -5.17 5.75
C LEU A 73 -14.76 -5.36 5.10
N ALA A 74 -15.82 -5.55 5.89
CA ALA A 74 -17.18 -5.65 5.37
C ALA A 74 -17.63 -4.34 4.71
N VAL A 75 -17.35 -3.19 5.33
CA VAL A 75 -17.65 -1.86 4.77
C VAL A 75 -16.85 -1.61 3.49
N LEU A 76 -15.54 -1.88 3.50
CA LEU A 76 -14.68 -1.73 2.32
C LEU A 76 -15.11 -2.67 1.18
N GLY A 77 -15.48 -3.91 1.49
CA GLY A 77 -16.01 -4.85 0.51
C GLY A 77 -17.33 -4.38 -0.11
N LEU A 78 -18.21 -3.76 0.69
CA LEU A 78 -19.44 -3.15 0.21
C LEU A 78 -19.17 -1.92 -0.68
N LEU A 79 -18.26 -1.03 -0.25
CA LEU A 79 -17.85 0.14 -1.04
C LEU A 79 -17.28 -0.30 -2.39
N HIS A 80 -16.34 -1.25 -2.39
CA HIS A 80 -15.77 -1.82 -3.61
C HIS A 80 -16.86 -2.42 -4.52
N THR A 81 -17.84 -3.09 -3.93
CA THR A 81 -18.99 -3.64 -4.67
C THR A 81 -19.82 -2.56 -5.35
N ILE A 82 -20.15 -1.48 -4.64
CA ILE A 82 -20.99 -0.38 -5.13
C ILE A 82 -20.27 0.46 -6.17
N VAL A 83 -18.99 0.72 -5.97
CA VAL A 83 -18.20 1.65 -6.78
C VAL A 83 -17.61 0.97 -8.03
N HIS A 84 -17.45 -0.35 -8.01
CA HIS A 84 -16.71 -1.06 -9.05
C HIS A 84 -17.44 -2.28 -9.58
N THR A 85 -17.65 -3.30 -8.75
CA THR A 85 -18.09 -4.64 -9.20
C THR A 85 -19.50 -4.63 -9.78
N MET A 86 -20.46 -3.97 -9.12
CA MET A 86 -21.86 -3.94 -9.56
C MET A 86 -22.13 -2.96 -10.71
N PRO A 87 -21.50 -1.76 -10.76
CA PRO A 87 -21.51 -0.95 -11.96
C PRO A 87 -20.98 -1.70 -13.19
N ALA A 88 -19.84 -2.39 -13.07
CA ALA A 88 -19.30 -3.20 -14.17
C ALA A 88 -20.25 -4.32 -14.61
N ALA A 89 -20.84 -5.04 -13.66
CA ALA A 89 -21.83 -6.09 -13.96
C ALA A 89 -23.10 -5.51 -14.63
N THR A 90 -23.51 -4.32 -14.24
CA THR A 90 -24.69 -3.64 -14.81
C THR A 90 -24.42 -3.20 -16.25
N LEU A 91 -23.24 -2.61 -16.50
CA LEU A 91 -22.80 -2.25 -17.84
C LEU A 91 -22.65 -3.50 -18.73
N ALA A 92 -22.12 -4.60 -18.19
CA ALA A 92 -22.01 -5.86 -18.91
C ALA A 92 -23.38 -6.40 -19.35
N ARG A 93 -24.38 -6.39 -18.46
CA ARG A 93 -25.77 -6.78 -18.79
C ARG A 93 -26.43 -5.87 -19.82
N LEU A 94 -26.09 -4.59 -19.84
CA LEU A 94 -26.58 -3.65 -20.86
C LEU A 94 -25.89 -3.91 -22.21
N ALA A 95 -24.59 -4.20 -22.19
CA ALA A 95 -23.81 -4.50 -23.39
C ALA A 95 -24.27 -5.81 -24.03
N THR A 96 -24.51 -6.88 -23.28
CA THR A 96 -24.99 -8.17 -23.83
C THR A 96 -26.36 -8.06 -24.50
N ARG A 97 -27.21 -7.12 -24.08
CA ARG A 97 -28.50 -6.83 -24.74
C ARG A 97 -28.33 -6.13 -26.09
N ARG A 98 -27.24 -5.38 -26.29
CA ARG A 98 -26.97 -4.61 -27.52
C ARG A 98 -26.03 -5.33 -28.47
N VAL A 99 -25.04 -6.03 -27.93
CA VAL A 99 -23.94 -6.68 -28.65
C VAL A 99 -23.86 -8.12 -28.18
N ARG A 100 -23.92 -9.07 -29.12
CA ARG A 100 -23.80 -10.50 -28.80
C ARG A 100 -22.43 -10.78 -28.18
N GLY A 101 -22.41 -11.54 -27.10
CA GLY A 101 -21.17 -11.96 -26.45
C GLY A 101 -21.44 -12.54 -25.07
N PRO A 102 -20.44 -13.23 -24.48
CA PRO A 102 -20.59 -13.78 -23.14
C PRO A 102 -20.53 -12.65 -22.09
N GLU A 103 -21.48 -12.65 -21.14
CA GLU A 103 -21.58 -11.62 -20.08
C GLU A 103 -20.28 -11.47 -19.28
N TRP A 104 -19.55 -12.57 -19.04
CA TRP A 104 -18.30 -12.55 -18.27
C TRP A 104 -17.21 -11.74 -18.96
N ALA A 105 -17.13 -11.77 -20.30
CA ALA A 105 -16.12 -11.02 -21.04
C ALA A 105 -16.43 -9.51 -20.98
N TRP A 106 -17.71 -9.15 -21.10
CA TRP A 106 -18.14 -7.77 -20.92
C TRP A 106 -17.91 -7.28 -19.49
N HIS A 107 -18.14 -8.12 -18.48
CA HIS A 107 -17.89 -7.77 -17.08
C HIS A 107 -16.40 -7.46 -16.85
N LEU A 108 -15.49 -8.31 -17.34
CA LEU A 108 -14.05 -8.05 -17.25
C LEU A 108 -13.63 -6.81 -18.04
N ALA A 109 -14.20 -6.58 -19.22
CA ALA A 109 -13.92 -5.37 -19.99
C ALA A 109 -14.31 -4.10 -19.22
N PHE A 110 -15.50 -4.09 -18.60
CA PHE A 110 -15.94 -2.94 -17.79
C PHE A 110 -15.20 -2.80 -16.45
N VAL A 111 -14.75 -3.90 -15.85
CA VAL A 111 -13.77 -3.85 -14.74
C VAL A 111 -12.48 -3.17 -15.21
N GLY A 112 -11.97 -3.54 -16.40
CA GLY A 112 -10.83 -2.90 -17.05
C GLY A 112 -10.98 -1.38 -17.19
N VAL A 113 -12.12 -0.96 -17.75
CA VAL A 113 -12.45 0.45 -17.94
C VAL A 113 -12.55 1.19 -16.61
N LEU A 114 -13.33 0.67 -15.65
CA LEU A 114 -13.48 1.32 -14.34
C LEU A 114 -12.15 1.35 -13.58
N GLY A 115 -11.33 0.30 -13.67
CA GLY A 115 -10.03 0.24 -13.01
C GLY A 115 -9.08 1.29 -13.56
N THR A 116 -9.11 1.50 -14.87
CA THR A 116 -8.37 2.59 -15.53
C THR A 116 -8.86 3.97 -15.09
N VAL A 117 -10.18 4.17 -14.99
CA VAL A 117 -10.75 5.43 -14.50
C VAL A 117 -10.32 5.73 -13.06
N TRP A 118 -10.35 4.74 -12.16
CA TRP A 118 -9.88 4.91 -10.80
C TRP A 118 -8.36 5.12 -10.73
N GLY A 119 -7.59 4.43 -11.57
CA GLY A 119 -6.15 4.66 -11.73
C GLY A 119 -5.83 6.10 -12.12
N LEU A 120 -6.60 6.68 -13.07
CA LEU A 120 -6.45 8.10 -13.45
C LEU A 120 -6.72 9.06 -12.29
N VAL A 121 -7.74 8.79 -11.47
CA VAL A 121 -8.05 9.61 -10.30
C VAL A 121 -6.90 9.56 -9.28
N VAL A 122 -6.38 8.36 -8.98
CA VAL A 122 -5.27 8.21 -8.03
C VAL A 122 -3.99 8.83 -8.57
N ALA A 123 -3.66 8.62 -9.86
CA ALA A 123 -2.51 9.24 -10.49
C ALA A 123 -2.57 10.78 -10.44
N ALA A 124 -3.75 11.36 -10.69
CA ALA A 124 -3.95 12.81 -10.65
C ALA A 124 -3.87 13.40 -9.24
N LEU A 125 -4.28 12.66 -8.21
CA LEU A 125 -4.31 13.14 -6.83
C LEU A 125 -3.01 12.86 -6.05
N GLY A 126 -2.35 11.74 -6.35
CA GLY A 126 -1.22 11.24 -5.55
C GLY A 126 0.11 11.16 -6.30
N GLY A 127 0.15 11.43 -7.61
CA GLY A 127 1.38 11.31 -8.41
C GLY A 127 1.81 9.87 -8.69
N TRP A 128 0.97 8.87 -8.36
CA TRP A 128 1.29 7.46 -8.57
C TRP A 128 1.28 7.14 -10.07
N SER A 129 2.10 6.16 -10.46
CA SER A 129 2.09 5.63 -11.82
C SER A 129 0.69 5.17 -12.23
N LEU A 130 0.19 5.72 -13.34
CA LEU A 130 -1.12 5.34 -13.89
C LEU A 130 -1.18 3.86 -14.26
N SER A 131 -0.11 3.32 -14.85
CA SER A 131 -0.09 1.91 -15.28
C SER A 131 -0.17 0.98 -14.07
N THR A 132 0.58 1.27 -13.01
CA THR A 132 0.58 0.50 -11.77
C THR A 132 -0.77 0.57 -11.07
N THR A 133 -1.31 1.78 -10.87
CA THR A 133 -2.60 1.97 -10.19
C THR A 133 -3.76 1.36 -10.97
N ALA A 134 -3.80 1.55 -12.30
CA ALA A 134 -4.81 0.92 -13.14
C ALA A 134 -4.72 -0.61 -13.08
N ALA A 135 -3.52 -1.19 -13.19
CA ALA A 135 -3.32 -2.64 -13.10
C ALA A 135 -3.81 -3.19 -11.76
N LEU A 136 -3.50 -2.52 -10.65
CA LEU A 136 -3.97 -2.90 -9.31
C LEU A 136 -5.50 -2.90 -9.22
N PHE A 137 -6.17 -1.82 -9.66
CA PHE A 137 -7.64 -1.75 -9.62
C PHE A 137 -8.30 -2.77 -10.54
N VAL A 138 -7.73 -3.03 -11.71
CA VAL A 138 -8.24 -4.07 -12.63
C VAL A 138 -8.11 -5.45 -12.00
N LEU A 139 -6.97 -5.75 -11.37
CA LEU A 139 -6.76 -7.03 -10.68
C LEU A 139 -7.74 -7.21 -9.51
N LEU A 140 -7.89 -6.16 -8.68
CA LEU A 140 -8.82 -6.12 -7.56
C LEU A 140 -10.28 -6.26 -8.00
N GLY A 141 -10.65 -5.76 -9.18
CA GLY A 141 -12.01 -5.89 -9.72
C GLY A 141 -12.27 -7.23 -10.43
N ALA A 142 -11.23 -7.82 -11.05
CA ALA A 142 -11.36 -9.05 -11.82
C ALA A 142 -11.63 -10.26 -10.91
N LEU A 143 -10.95 -10.34 -9.77
CA LEU A 143 -11.10 -11.43 -8.80
C LEU A 143 -12.55 -11.56 -8.30
N PRO A 144 -13.23 -10.49 -7.82
CA PRO A 144 -14.64 -10.55 -7.46
C PRO A 144 -15.56 -10.89 -8.63
N ALA A 145 -15.28 -10.41 -9.84
CA ALA A 145 -16.09 -10.74 -11.01
C ALA A 145 -16.12 -12.26 -11.26
N PHE A 146 -14.96 -12.92 -11.20
CA PHE A 146 -14.87 -14.37 -11.32
C PHE A 146 -15.50 -15.11 -10.14
N ALA A 147 -15.25 -14.66 -8.91
CA ALA A 147 -15.76 -15.31 -7.71
C ALA A 147 -17.30 -15.19 -7.58
N VAL A 148 -17.89 -14.05 -7.94
CA VAL A 148 -19.36 -13.91 -8.02
C VAL A 148 -19.95 -14.90 -9.03
N ARG A 149 -19.32 -15.04 -10.20
CA ARG A 149 -19.73 -16.04 -11.21
C ARG A 149 -19.59 -17.47 -10.68
N TYR A 150 -18.49 -17.77 -10.01
CA TYR A 150 -18.25 -19.09 -9.40
C TYR A 150 -19.33 -19.42 -8.36
N VAL A 151 -19.62 -18.51 -7.43
CA VAL A 151 -20.66 -18.69 -6.41
C VAL A 151 -22.04 -18.88 -7.04
N ARG A 152 -22.38 -18.11 -8.09
CA ARG A 152 -23.64 -18.30 -8.84
C ARG A 152 -23.73 -19.69 -9.45
N ARG A 153 -22.67 -20.14 -10.13
CA ARG A 153 -22.62 -21.47 -10.75
C ARG A 153 -22.70 -22.57 -9.70
N TRP A 154 -22.01 -22.41 -8.57
CA TRP A 154 -22.03 -23.36 -7.47
C TRP A 154 -23.43 -23.50 -6.86
N ARG A 155 -24.13 -22.38 -6.63
CA ARG A 155 -25.54 -22.36 -6.18
C ARG A 155 -26.46 -23.12 -7.13
N GLN A 156 -26.27 -22.94 -8.45
CA GLN A 156 -27.06 -23.64 -9.47
C GLN A 156 -26.82 -25.15 -9.46
N ILE A 157 -25.57 -25.60 -9.29
CA ILE A 157 -25.21 -27.02 -9.29
C ILE A 157 -25.66 -27.71 -8.00
N MET A 158 -25.41 -27.08 -6.84
CA MET A 158 -25.70 -27.69 -5.54
C MET A 158 -27.17 -27.54 -5.10
N GLY A 159 -27.95 -26.70 -5.79
CA GLY A 159 -29.36 -26.43 -5.45
C GLY A 159 -29.57 -25.84 -4.05
N ARG A 160 -28.50 -25.32 -3.43
CA ARG A 160 -28.49 -24.84 -2.04
C ARG A 160 -27.96 -23.42 -2.02
N ASP A 161 -28.74 -22.50 -1.48
CA ASP A 161 -28.27 -21.14 -1.22
C ASP A 161 -27.55 -21.14 0.14
N PRO A 162 -26.23 -20.91 0.19
CA PRO A 162 -25.58 -20.66 1.46
C PRO A 162 -26.23 -19.38 1.99
N GLY A 163 -26.98 -19.50 3.07
CA GLY A 163 -27.56 -18.33 3.73
C GLY A 163 -26.49 -17.27 3.94
N GLY A 164 -26.86 -15.99 3.97
CA GLY A 164 -25.90 -14.87 3.95
C GLY A 164 -24.73 -15.05 4.93
N CYS A 165 -25.01 -15.52 6.15
CA CYS A 165 -24.01 -15.82 7.17
C CYS A 165 -23.00 -16.90 6.73
N GLY A 166 -23.46 -18.00 6.12
CA GLY A 166 -22.59 -19.06 5.62
C GLY A 166 -21.65 -18.56 4.52
N LEU A 167 -22.13 -17.69 3.62
CA LEU A 167 -21.29 -17.11 2.58
C LEU A 167 -20.17 -16.24 3.17
N TRP A 168 -20.48 -15.38 4.14
CA TRP A 168 -19.48 -14.57 4.84
C TRP A 168 -18.45 -15.44 5.56
N PHE A 169 -18.89 -16.50 6.23
CA PHE A 169 -18.00 -17.46 6.90
C PHE A 169 -17.02 -18.12 5.91
N TRP A 170 -17.52 -18.68 4.80
CA TRP A 170 -16.67 -19.32 3.79
C TRP A 170 -15.75 -18.31 3.09
N SER A 171 -16.21 -17.08 2.87
CA SER A 171 -15.39 -16.01 2.31
C SER A 171 -14.25 -15.63 3.26
N GLY A 172 -14.52 -15.55 4.56
CA GLY A 172 -13.51 -15.35 5.60
C GLY A 172 -12.51 -16.50 5.67
N LEU A 173 -12.97 -17.75 5.61
CA LEU A 173 -12.07 -18.92 5.61
C LEU A 173 -11.17 -18.96 4.37
N ALA A 174 -11.72 -18.66 3.19
CA ALA A 174 -10.94 -18.56 1.96
C ALA A 174 -9.90 -17.43 2.02
N SER A 175 -10.29 -16.28 2.57
CA SER A 175 -9.40 -15.14 2.82
C SER A 175 -8.23 -15.53 3.73
N PHE A 176 -8.53 -16.18 4.86
CA PHE A 176 -7.53 -16.64 5.81
C PHE A 176 -6.57 -17.67 5.21
N GLY A 177 -7.10 -18.65 4.49
CA GLY A 177 -6.27 -19.67 3.82
C GLY A 177 -5.34 -19.06 2.78
N LEU A 178 -5.87 -18.16 1.93
CA LEU A 178 -5.06 -17.50 0.91
C LEU A 178 -4.04 -16.53 1.51
N GLY A 179 -4.42 -15.79 2.54
CA GLY A 179 -3.50 -14.91 3.28
C GLY A 179 -2.36 -15.69 3.94
N THR A 180 -2.67 -16.84 4.56
CA THR A 180 -1.65 -17.75 5.12
C THR A 180 -0.69 -18.25 4.04
N LEU A 181 -1.18 -18.57 2.84
CA LEU A 181 -0.33 -18.98 1.72
C LEU A 181 0.58 -17.84 1.23
N VAL A 182 0.06 -16.60 1.16
CA VAL A 182 0.85 -15.43 0.77
C VAL A 182 1.93 -15.13 1.79
N VAL A 183 1.58 -15.06 3.07
CA VAL A 183 2.54 -14.79 4.16
C VAL A 183 3.57 -15.91 4.25
N GLY A 184 3.12 -17.17 4.27
CA GLY A 184 4.03 -18.32 4.30
C GLY A 184 4.94 -18.36 3.08
N GLY A 185 4.41 -18.10 1.88
CA GLY A 185 5.18 -18.02 0.64
C GLY A 185 6.20 -16.87 0.66
N GLY A 186 5.82 -15.70 1.18
CA GLY A 186 6.72 -14.55 1.36
C GLY A 186 7.85 -14.84 2.33
N LEU A 187 7.55 -15.44 3.50
CA LEU A 187 8.56 -15.83 4.48
C LEU A 187 9.50 -16.92 3.96
N ILE A 188 8.99 -17.90 3.20
CA ILE A 188 9.83 -18.89 2.52
C ILE A 188 10.69 -18.19 1.46
N GLY A 189 10.10 -17.26 0.69
CA GLY A 189 10.81 -16.44 -0.30
C GLY A 189 11.99 -15.68 0.30
N LEU A 190 11.79 -15.04 1.45
CA LEU A 190 12.87 -14.41 2.23
C LEU A 190 13.93 -15.43 2.65
N ALA A 191 13.51 -16.54 3.26
CA ALA A 191 14.43 -17.54 3.80
C ALA A 191 15.31 -18.20 2.71
N VAL A 192 14.83 -18.28 1.47
CA VAL A 192 15.59 -18.82 0.33
C VAL A 192 16.26 -17.75 -0.54
N GLY A 193 16.13 -16.46 -0.18
CA GLY A 193 16.69 -15.34 -0.93
C GLY A 193 16.01 -15.06 -2.28
N LEU A 194 14.76 -15.49 -2.47
CA LEU A 194 13.94 -15.11 -3.62
C LEU A 194 13.32 -13.72 -3.46
N ILE A 195 13.02 -13.34 -2.21
CA ILE A 195 12.67 -11.98 -1.82
C ILE A 195 13.88 -11.50 -1.03
N GLU A 196 14.47 -10.40 -1.46
CA GLU A 196 15.61 -9.80 -0.78
C GLU A 196 15.06 -8.98 0.41
N GLU A 197 15.65 -9.17 1.58
CA GLU A 197 15.43 -8.24 2.69
C GLU A 197 16.28 -7.02 2.40
N TYR A 198 15.69 -5.84 2.57
CA TYR A 198 16.39 -4.58 2.34
C TYR A 198 17.69 -4.52 3.16
N GLU A 199 18.82 -4.41 2.46
CA GLU A 199 20.14 -4.20 3.06
C GLU A 199 20.58 -2.75 2.83
N PRO A 200 20.77 -1.95 3.91
CA PRO A 200 21.26 -0.57 3.78
C PRO A 200 22.62 -0.50 3.08
N PRO A 201 22.87 0.54 2.25
CA PRO A 201 24.11 0.64 1.51
C PRO A 201 25.30 0.87 2.45
N LYS A 202 26.35 0.06 2.27
CA LYS A 202 27.63 0.21 2.98
C LYS A 202 28.58 1.05 2.14
N LEU A 203 28.67 2.34 2.46
CA LEU A 203 29.56 3.27 1.76
C LEU A 203 30.88 3.43 2.52
N SER A 204 32.00 3.28 1.80
CA SER A 204 33.31 3.73 2.30
C SER A 204 33.34 5.26 2.41
N GLU A 205 34.20 5.82 3.26
CA GLU A 205 34.39 7.29 3.39
C GLU A 205 34.60 8.00 2.04
N VAL A 206 35.39 7.40 1.14
CA VAL A 206 35.63 7.92 -0.23
C VAL A 206 34.34 8.00 -1.07
N ARG A 207 33.34 7.17 -0.76
CA ARG A 207 32.03 7.19 -1.42
C ARG A 207 31.02 8.07 -0.70
N LEU A 208 31.30 8.57 0.51
CA LEU A 208 30.48 9.58 1.18
C LEU A 208 30.81 10.99 0.70
N ASP A 209 32.02 11.20 0.19
CA ASP A 209 32.42 12.44 -0.50
C ASP A 209 31.46 12.74 -1.67
N GLY A 210 30.91 13.94 -1.66
CA GLY A 210 29.91 14.35 -2.63
C GLY A 210 29.00 15.46 -2.13
N VAL A 211 28.04 15.80 -2.97
CA VAL A 211 26.98 16.76 -2.65
C VAL A 211 25.70 15.98 -2.45
N TRP A 212 25.03 16.25 -1.34
CA TRP A 212 23.79 15.64 -0.92
C TRP A 212 22.72 16.74 -0.86
N ARG A 213 21.57 16.52 -1.49
CA ARG A 213 20.51 17.51 -1.62
C ARG A 213 19.22 17.00 -1.01
N GLY A 214 18.56 17.85 -0.26
CA GLY A 214 17.22 17.58 0.24
C GLY A 214 16.25 18.70 -0.10
N ASP A 215 15.08 18.59 0.51
CA ASP A 215 14.01 19.56 0.36
C ASP A 215 14.40 20.97 0.84
N HIS A 216 13.61 21.95 0.40
CA HIS A 216 13.76 23.36 0.79
C HIS A 216 15.15 23.97 0.50
N GLY A 217 15.90 23.38 -0.45
CA GLY A 217 17.23 23.84 -0.84
C GLY A 217 18.33 23.43 0.13
N ALA A 218 18.09 22.40 0.95
CA ALA A 218 19.10 21.77 1.79
C ALA A 218 20.22 21.19 0.91
N VAL A 219 21.46 21.58 1.20
CA VAL A 219 22.66 21.06 0.54
C VAL A 219 23.71 20.76 1.60
N LEU A 220 24.13 19.50 1.66
CA LEU A 220 25.23 19.02 2.47
C LEU A 220 26.34 18.54 1.55
N ARG A 221 27.51 19.17 1.62
CA ARG A 221 28.70 18.74 0.90
C ARG A 221 29.68 18.13 1.87
N LEU A 222 30.00 16.86 1.67
CA LEU A 222 30.99 16.11 2.43
C LEU A 222 32.26 16.04 1.61
N TYR A 223 33.39 16.35 2.21
CA TYR A 223 34.70 16.26 1.58
C TYR A 223 35.47 15.06 2.15
N GLY A 224 36.25 14.37 1.32
CA GLY A 224 37.05 13.21 1.76
C GLY A 224 38.13 13.50 2.81
N ASP A 225 38.38 14.76 3.16
CA ASP A 225 39.27 15.18 4.25
C ASP A 225 38.54 15.34 5.61
N GLY A 226 37.25 14.99 5.69
CA GLY A 226 36.43 15.12 6.90
C GLY A 226 35.80 16.50 7.07
N ARG A 227 35.94 17.42 6.10
CA ARG A 227 35.28 18.72 6.12
C ARG A 227 33.84 18.62 5.60
N ALA A 228 32.93 19.42 6.14
CA ALA A 228 31.55 19.53 5.68
C ALA A 228 31.15 20.98 5.39
N GLU A 229 30.34 21.19 4.37
CA GLU A 229 29.67 22.47 4.07
C GLU A 229 28.16 22.27 4.00
N LEU A 230 27.43 23.09 4.74
CA LEU A 230 25.98 22.99 4.88
C LEU A 230 25.33 24.27 4.34
N LYS A 231 24.20 24.12 3.69
CA LYS A 231 23.29 25.20 3.32
C LYS A 231 21.86 24.76 3.56
N ALA A 232 21.17 25.45 4.47
CA ALA A 232 19.78 25.18 4.83
C ALA A 232 19.49 23.71 5.20
N VAL A 233 20.48 23.01 5.75
CA VAL A 233 20.32 21.62 6.21
C VAL A 233 19.54 21.63 7.52
N PRO A 234 18.48 20.82 7.67
CA PRO A 234 17.72 20.72 8.92
C PRO A 234 18.60 20.35 10.11
N TYR A 235 18.39 21.02 11.24
CA TYR A 235 19.18 20.83 12.45
C TYR A 235 18.35 21.07 13.72
N VAL A 236 18.72 20.44 14.83
CA VAL A 236 18.16 20.66 16.17
C VAL A 236 19.28 21.01 17.14
N ALA A 237 19.03 21.91 18.08
CA ALA A 237 20.06 22.38 19.00
C ALA A 237 20.53 21.29 19.98
N ASP A 238 19.62 20.40 20.35
CA ASP A 238 19.82 19.24 21.23
C ASP A 238 19.10 18.04 20.59
N THR A 239 19.82 16.96 20.32
CA THR A 239 19.27 15.76 19.69
C THR A 239 18.47 14.90 20.66
N ASP A 240 18.61 15.10 21.97
CA ASP A 240 17.87 14.38 23.00
C ASP A 240 16.53 15.06 23.35
N ASP A 241 16.31 16.29 22.87
CA ASP A 241 15.05 17.02 23.02
C ASP A 241 14.15 16.86 21.80
N TRP A 242 13.22 15.90 21.86
CA TRP A 242 12.23 15.64 20.80
C TRP A 242 11.22 16.78 20.59
N SER A 243 11.21 17.80 21.47
CA SER A 243 10.39 19.00 21.31
C SER A 243 11.13 20.18 20.69
N ALA A 244 12.42 20.01 20.38
CA ALA A 244 13.23 21.06 19.78
C ALA A 244 12.76 21.42 18.37
N ASP A 245 12.69 22.73 18.09
CA ASP A 245 12.34 23.23 16.77
C ASP A 245 13.44 22.90 15.76
N VAL A 246 13.03 22.30 14.63
CA VAL A 246 13.92 22.05 13.50
C VAL A 246 14.19 23.37 12.78
N THR A 247 15.46 23.79 12.73
CA THR A 247 15.86 25.02 12.07
C THR A 247 16.87 24.76 10.95
N PRO A 248 16.78 25.50 9.82
CA PRO A 248 17.75 25.34 8.75
C PRO A 248 19.10 25.93 9.18
N CYS A 249 20.13 25.10 9.21
CA CYS A 249 21.49 25.54 9.47
C CYS A 249 22.36 25.55 8.21
N GLY A 250 23.46 26.30 8.28
CA GLY A 250 24.47 26.27 7.22
C GLY A 250 25.86 26.51 7.80
N GLY A 251 26.85 26.68 6.92
CA GLY A 251 28.22 27.00 7.30
C GLY A 251 29.18 25.86 7.04
N THR A 252 30.39 25.98 7.58
CA THR A 252 31.45 24.99 7.38
C THR A 252 31.76 24.33 8.72
N GLY A 253 31.98 23.03 8.70
CA GLY A 253 32.33 22.24 9.87
C GLY A 253 33.06 20.96 9.47
N SER A 254 32.86 19.91 10.27
CA SER A 254 33.44 18.60 10.04
C SER A 254 32.38 17.52 10.04
N TRP A 255 32.69 16.39 9.41
CA TRP A 255 31.88 15.18 9.51
C TRP A 255 32.76 13.99 9.88
N SER A 256 32.13 12.99 10.48
CA SER A 256 32.76 11.70 10.76
C SER A 256 31.78 10.56 10.57
N PRO A 257 32.23 9.38 10.13
CA PRO A 257 31.42 8.17 10.18
C PRO A 257 31.02 7.83 11.62
N GLY A 258 29.77 7.45 11.80
CA GLY A 258 29.23 6.91 13.04
C GLY A 258 28.52 5.58 12.79
N LYS A 259 27.93 5.05 13.85
CA LYS A 259 26.98 3.94 13.77
C LYS A 259 25.74 4.29 14.56
N ASP A 260 24.59 3.98 14.00
CA ASP A 260 23.34 3.99 14.74
C ASP A 260 23.29 2.72 15.60
N HIS A 261 23.21 2.91 16.91
CA HIS A 261 23.17 1.82 17.88
C HIS A 261 21.88 1.01 17.78
N ASP A 262 20.78 1.63 17.34
CA ASP A 262 19.47 1.00 17.30
C ASP A 262 19.20 0.31 15.96
N SER A 263 19.56 0.96 14.84
CA SER A 263 19.31 0.39 13.51
C SER A 263 20.45 -0.46 12.93
N LYS A 264 21.61 -0.53 13.60
CA LYS A 264 22.86 -1.16 13.09
C LYS A 264 23.34 -0.58 11.74
N ARG A 265 22.85 0.59 11.37
CA ARG A 265 23.20 1.28 10.13
C ARG A 265 24.42 2.17 10.34
N ASP A 266 25.14 2.39 9.25
CA ASP A 266 26.21 3.37 9.23
C ASP A 266 25.59 4.78 9.21
N THR A 267 26.20 5.71 9.94
CA THR A 267 25.74 7.11 10.03
C THR A 267 26.84 8.09 9.67
N VAL A 268 26.44 9.32 9.37
CA VAL A 268 27.32 10.48 9.15
C VAL A 268 26.93 11.54 10.18
N VAL A 269 27.82 11.79 11.14
CA VAL A 269 27.62 12.84 12.13
C VAL A 269 28.25 14.12 11.60
N VAL A 270 27.44 15.17 11.45
CA VAL A 270 27.89 16.46 10.93
C VAL A 270 27.86 17.50 12.05
N SER A 271 29.03 18.06 12.36
CA SER A 271 29.21 19.03 13.44
C SER A 271 29.60 20.39 12.90
N VAL A 272 28.85 21.42 13.31
CA VAL A 272 29.10 22.81 12.97
C VAL A 272 28.86 23.66 14.23
N ASP A 273 29.90 24.37 14.69
CA ASP A 273 29.90 25.09 15.98
C ASP A 273 28.69 26.00 16.23
N ARG A 274 28.08 26.53 15.17
CA ARG A 274 26.95 27.47 15.25
C ARG A 274 25.57 26.81 15.18
N CYS A 275 25.50 25.51 14.92
CA CYS A 275 24.25 24.78 14.72
C CYS A 275 23.78 24.03 15.98
N GLY A 276 24.69 23.63 16.86
CA GLY A 276 24.39 22.85 18.07
C GLY A 276 25.10 21.50 18.06
N ASP A 277 24.48 20.49 18.66
CA ASP A 277 24.99 19.13 18.70
C ASP A 277 24.83 18.40 17.35
N GLY A 278 25.89 17.71 16.92
CA GLY A 278 25.95 17.06 15.61
C GLY A 278 24.79 16.10 15.35
N VAL A 279 23.95 16.41 14.36
CA VAL A 279 22.84 15.53 13.96
C VAL A 279 23.40 14.30 13.23
N PRO A 280 23.08 13.08 13.68
CA PRO A 280 23.42 11.86 12.97
C PRO A 280 22.50 11.68 11.76
N TRP A 281 23.09 11.60 10.56
CA TRP A 281 22.39 11.25 9.33
C TRP A 281 22.64 9.77 9.00
N THR A 282 21.60 8.97 8.95
CA THR A 282 21.67 7.52 8.73
C THR A 282 21.64 7.18 7.24
N LEU A 283 22.44 6.19 6.83
CA LEU A 283 22.45 5.70 5.45
C LEU A 283 21.18 4.90 5.11
N SER A 284 20.60 5.22 3.96
CA SER A 284 19.40 4.64 3.34
C SER A 284 19.58 4.55 1.81
N GLY A 285 18.54 4.14 1.10
CA GLY A 285 18.52 4.00 -0.35
C GLY A 285 19.20 2.74 -0.83
N THR A 286 19.78 2.78 -2.03
CA THR A 286 20.47 1.62 -2.61
C THR A 286 21.95 1.88 -2.79
N ALA A 287 22.71 0.85 -3.15
CA ALA A 287 24.11 1.04 -3.49
C ALA A 287 24.31 1.92 -4.75
N ALA A 288 23.31 1.98 -5.64
CA ALA A 288 23.32 2.80 -6.85
C ALA A 288 22.87 4.24 -6.55
N ASP A 289 21.81 4.37 -5.75
CA ASP A 289 21.16 5.62 -5.40
C ASP A 289 21.12 5.75 -3.86
N PRO A 290 22.25 6.11 -3.21
CA PRO A 290 22.32 6.18 -1.77
C PRO A 290 21.66 7.46 -1.24
N GLU A 291 21.11 7.36 -0.04
CA GLU A 291 20.43 8.44 0.67
C GLU A 291 20.98 8.60 2.08
N LEU A 292 20.85 9.81 2.62
CA LEU A 292 21.08 10.13 4.02
C LEU A 292 19.78 10.64 4.61
N PHE A 293 19.32 10.07 5.73
CA PHE A 293 18.13 10.55 6.40
C PHE A 293 18.35 10.84 7.88
N ALA A 294 17.53 11.73 8.42
CA ALA A 294 17.44 12.00 9.84
C ALA A 294 15.96 12.12 10.24
N LEU A 295 15.60 11.53 11.37
CA LEU A 295 14.29 11.67 11.99
C LEU A 295 14.33 12.84 12.97
N PHE A 296 13.40 13.79 12.82
CA PHE A 296 13.29 14.94 13.72
C PHE A 296 11.96 14.92 14.47
N GLY A 297 11.98 15.23 15.76
CA GLY A 297 10.80 15.24 16.63
C GLY A 297 10.56 13.91 17.34
N ASP A 298 9.29 13.60 17.61
CA ASP A 298 8.87 12.40 18.34
C ASP A 298 9.27 11.12 17.57
N PRO A 299 9.98 10.16 18.18
CA PRO A 299 10.30 8.88 17.53
C PRO A 299 9.10 8.12 16.96
N ASP A 300 7.90 8.31 17.53
CA ASP A 300 6.67 7.65 17.11
C ASP A 300 5.91 8.41 15.98
N GLY A 301 6.34 9.62 15.62
CA GLY A 301 5.59 10.48 14.69
C GLY A 301 6.38 11.65 14.09
N GLY A 302 7.70 11.57 14.11
CA GLY A 302 8.61 12.62 13.70
C GLY A 302 8.70 12.78 12.18
N ASP A 303 9.24 13.91 11.77
CA ASP A 303 9.46 14.24 10.37
C ASP A 303 10.78 13.63 9.89
N VAL A 304 10.70 12.68 8.96
CA VAL A 304 11.87 12.16 8.24
C VAL A 304 12.32 13.21 7.22
N ARG A 305 13.60 13.55 7.26
CA ARG A 305 14.26 14.40 6.25
C ARG A 305 15.27 13.56 5.50
N VAL A 306 15.22 13.62 4.16
CA VAL A 306 16.08 12.84 3.28
C VAL A 306 16.98 13.78 2.48
N LEU A 307 18.23 13.39 2.30
CA LEU A 307 19.21 13.98 1.40
C LEU A 307 19.64 12.92 0.39
N GLU A 308 19.40 13.18 -0.89
CA GLU A 308 19.77 12.34 -2.01
C GLU A 308 21.14 12.74 -2.55
N ARG A 309 21.87 11.78 -3.14
CA ARG A 309 23.18 12.05 -3.71
C ARG A 309 23.11 12.57 -5.15
N ASP A 310 23.70 13.76 -5.32
CA ASP A 310 24.61 14.19 -6.41
C ASP A 310 24.82 13.36 -7.68
#